data_AF-A0A1C7NEK9-F1
#
_entry.id   AF-A0A1C7NEK9-F1
#
_cell.length_a   1.000
_cell.length_b   1.000
_cell.length_c   1.000
_cell.angle_alpha   90.00
_cell.angle_beta   90.00
_cell.angle_gamma   90.00
#
_symmetry.space_group_name_H-M   'P 1'
#
loop_
_entity.id
_entity.type
_entity.pdbx_description
1 polymer ?
#
loop_
_entity_poly.entity_id
_entity_poly.type
_entity_poly.pdbx_seq_one_letter_code
_entity_poly.pdbx_strand_id
1 'polypeptide(L)'
;MLPNGYPSYKRTQTNNDAHHYSFRHPTRKKKVFEATNEWVVLYSSYLLKRYKANINVECCASIDAIKYINKYIYKGQDHTILKISDSNNEVEKYLHARYIGPLEAVWRLFEFPIHEEDPTVVLLSVYLPDKQTVYFDPQFSDNEIREKLNNSKTMLMSWFEYNQQNTDRRGYLYQEFFEHFVFSNNDKTWKPRQKEFAIGRMLYINPEACLQLHLIEADDEWSNCFREAALFTTGSSLRSLFAIDLVYGQLSQPSSTWNKFCFEICDDLDHKLHQLLPNQIKYLYSETEKFRLG
;
A
#
# COMPACT_ATOMS: atom_id res chain seq x y z
N MET A 1 17.83 -37.92 18.08
CA MET A 1 17.48 -37.85 16.64
C MET A 1 17.55 -39.26 16.08
N LEU A 2 16.60 -39.67 15.24
CA LEU A 2 16.71 -40.95 14.51
C LEU A 2 17.61 -40.78 13.27
N PRO A 3 18.19 -41.87 12.74
CA PRO A 3 19.22 -41.83 11.69
C PRO A 3 18.77 -41.27 10.33
N ASN A 4 17.48 -40.99 10.15
CA ASN A 4 16.88 -40.55 8.88
C ASN A 4 16.40 -39.09 8.89
N GLY A 5 16.72 -38.29 9.92
CA GLY A 5 16.51 -36.83 9.91
C GLY A 5 15.05 -36.35 9.92
N TYR A 6 14.06 -37.25 9.87
CA TYR A 6 12.65 -36.88 10.01
C TYR A 6 12.24 -36.80 11.49
N PRO A 7 11.42 -35.82 11.90
CA PRO A 7 10.77 -35.83 13.19
C PRO A 7 9.90 -37.08 13.29
N SER A 8 10.14 -37.94 14.29
CA SER A 8 9.20 -38.99 14.61
C SER A 8 7.96 -38.35 15.21
N TYR A 9 6.88 -38.21 14.42
CA TYR A 9 5.54 -37.96 14.96
C TYR A 9 5.05 -39.22 15.67
N LYS A 10 5.71 -39.55 16.78
CA LYS A 10 5.29 -40.59 17.71
C LYS A 10 4.48 -39.88 18.79
N ARG A 11 3.21 -40.25 18.96
CA ARG A 11 2.42 -39.83 20.12
C ARG A 11 3.24 -40.15 21.37
N THR A 12 3.67 -39.13 22.10
CA THR A 12 4.22 -39.33 23.44
C THR A 12 3.08 -39.88 24.29
N GLN A 13 3.26 -41.09 24.82
CA GLN A 13 2.36 -41.60 25.85
C GLN A 13 2.34 -40.60 27.00
N THR A 14 1.14 -40.10 27.29
CA THR A 14 0.62 -39.64 28.59
C THR A 14 1.67 -39.23 29.62
N ASN A 15 2.06 -37.95 29.62
CA ASN A 15 2.30 -37.29 30.90
C ASN A 15 0.92 -36.98 31.48
N ASN A 16 0.59 -37.61 32.60
CA ASN A 16 -0.70 -37.58 33.28
C ASN A 16 -1.15 -36.20 33.81
N ASP A 17 -0.51 -35.10 33.39
CA ASP A 17 -0.79 -33.74 33.90
C ASP A 17 -1.02 -32.67 32.83
N ALA A 18 -1.16 -33.01 31.54
CA ALA A 18 -1.28 -32.00 30.48
C ALA A 18 -2.67 -31.94 29.82
N HIS A 19 -3.41 -30.87 30.13
CA HIS A 19 -4.52 -30.27 29.39
C HIS A 19 -5.79 -31.12 29.20
N HIS A 20 -6.49 -31.39 30.30
CA HIS A 20 -7.88 -31.80 30.26
C HIS A 20 -8.76 -30.54 30.20
N TYR A 21 -9.59 -30.43 29.15
CA TYR A 21 -10.55 -29.34 29.04
C TYR A 21 -11.96 -29.89 29.22
N SER A 22 -12.59 -29.52 30.33
CA SER A 22 -13.97 -29.91 30.62
C SER A 22 -14.93 -28.84 30.14
N PHE A 23 -15.91 -29.21 29.30
CA PHE A 23 -16.99 -28.30 28.90
C PHE A 23 -18.35 -28.98 29.04
N ARG A 24 -19.41 -28.18 29.26
CA ARG A 24 -20.77 -28.70 29.39
C ARG A 24 -21.34 -29.03 28.01
N HIS A 25 -21.97 -30.20 27.88
CA HIS A 25 -22.60 -30.60 26.63
C HIS A 25 -23.70 -29.57 26.23
N PRO A 26 -23.64 -28.97 25.02
CA PRO A 26 -24.47 -27.81 24.67
C PRO A 26 -25.98 -28.05 24.86
N THR A 27 -26.45 -29.25 24.54
CA THR A 27 -27.86 -29.66 24.64
C THR A 27 -28.21 -30.45 25.89
N ARG A 28 -27.23 -30.97 26.64
CA ARG A 28 -27.44 -31.77 27.86
C ARG A 28 -26.67 -31.13 29.00
N LYS A 29 -27.18 -29.99 29.48
CA LYS A 29 -26.52 -29.11 30.47
C LYS A 29 -26.09 -29.79 31.78
N LYS A 30 -26.62 -30.98 32.11
CA LYS A 30 -26.24 -31.78 33.28
C LYS A 30 -25.06 -32.75 33.04
N LYS A 31 -24.54 -32.88 31.82
CA LYS A 31 -23.43 -33.77 31.48
C LYS A 31 -22.19 -32.95 31.10
N VAL A 32 -21.11 -33.11 31.87
CA VAL A 32 -19.79 -32.52 31.59
C VAL A 32 -19.02 -33.53 30.73
N PHE A 33 -18.40 -33.06 29.66
CA PHE A 33 -17.54 -33.86 28.80
C PHE A 33 -16.10 -33.40 28.98
N GLU A 34 -15.19 -34.36 29.17
CA GLU A 34 -13.76 -34.10 29.28
C GLU A 34 -13.10 -34.45 27.96
N ALA A 35 -12.54 -33.44 27.30
CA ALA A 35 -11.76 -33.61 26.09
C ALA A 35 -10.27 -33.49 26.43
N THR A 36 -9.48 -34.38 25.86
CA THR A 36 -8.00 -34.34 25.90
C THR A 36 -7.46 -33.94 24.54
N ASN A 37 -6.17 -33.67 24.45
CA ASN A 37 -5.48 -33.40 23.19
C ASN A 37 -5.58 -34.56 22.16
N GLU A 38 -6.03 -35.75 22.58
CA GLU A 38 -6.31 -36.89 21.71
C GLU A 38 -7.55 -36.70 20.83
N TRP A 39 -8.44 -35.78 21.21
CA TRP A 39 -9.70 -35.49 20.52
C TRP A 39 -9.57 -34.37 19.47
N VAL A 40 -8.41 -33.72 19.38
CA VAL A 40 -8.13 -32.66 18.41
C VAL A 40 -7.20 -33.20 17.32
N VAL A 41 -7.80 -33.68 16.23
CA VAL A 41 -7.11 -33.93 14.97
C VAL A 41 -8.00 -33.40 13.85
N LEU A 42 -7.67 -32.26 13.25
CA LEU A 42 -8.32 -31.80 12.02
C LEU A 42 -7.73 -32.58 10.83
N TYR A 43 -8.15 -33.84 10.70
CA TYR A 43 -7.86 -34.67 9.53
C TYR A 43 -8.81 -34.29 8.39
N SER A 44 -8.30 -33.59 7.37
CA SER A 44 -9.02 -33.40 6.12
C SER A 44 -8.42 -34.29 5.03
N SER A 45 -9.06 -35.42 4.76
CA SER A 45 -8.66 -36.36 3.69
C SER A 45 -8.62 -35.69 2.32
N TYR A 46 -9.49 -34.72 2.09
CA TYR A 46 -9.53 -33.94 0.85
C TYR A 46 -8.24 -33.14 0.68
N LEU A 47 -7.85 -32.36 1.69
CA LEU A 47 -6.66 -31.50 1.62
C LEU A 47 -5.37 -32.33 1.50
N LEU A 48 -5.25 -33.42 2.27
CA LEU A 48 -4.11 -34.33 2.18
C LEU A 48 -3.97 -34.94 0.78
N LYS A 49 -5.07 -35.42 0.17
CA LYS A 49 -5.05 -36.00 -1.18
C LYS A 49 -4.81 -34.94 -2.26
N ARG A 50 -5.38 -33.75 -2.10
CA ARG A 50 -5.29 -32.64 -3.07
C ARG A 50 -3.86 -32.09 -3.16
N TYR A 51 -3.19 -31.91 -2.02
CA TYR A 51 -1.90 -31.21 -1.94
C TYR A 51 -0.72 -32.11 -1.58
N LYS A 52 -0.95 -33.40 -1.28
CA LYS A 52 0.10 -34.38 -0.94
C LYS A 52 1.05 -33.92 0.18
N ALA A 53 0.55 -33.10 1.11
CA ALA A 53 1.30 -32.52 2.21
C ALA A 53 0.45 -32.56 3.49
N ASN A 54 1.11 -32.60 4.66
CA ASN A 54 0.43 -32.47 5.94
C ASN A 54 0.00 -31.00 6.14
N ILE A 55 -1.32 -30.76 6.22
CA ILE A 55 -1.89 -29.42 6.31
C ILE A 55 -2.51 -29.22 7.69
N ASN A 56 -2.06 -28.18 8.40
CA ASN A 56 -2.71 -27.70 9.61
C ASN A 56 -3.86 -26.74 9.23
N VAL A 57 -5.06 -26.98 9.73
CA VAL A 57 -6.23 -26.12 9.49
C VAL A 57 -6.61 -25.46 10.80
N GLU A 58 -6.49 -24.15 10.88
CA GLU A 58 -6.88 -23.37 12.06
C GLU A 58 -8.09 -22.51 11.72
N CYS A 59 -9.16 -22.61 12.52
CA CYS A 59 -10.34 -21.75 12.38
C CYS A 59 -10.16 -20.53 13.29
N CYS A 60 -9.77 -19.40 12.70
CA CYS A 60 -9.59 -18.14 13.41
C CYS A 60 -10.87 -17.30 13.34
N ALA A 61 -11.52 -17.11 14.49
CA ALA A 61 -12.76 -16.33 14.58
C ALA A 61 -12.57 -14.88 15.07
N SER A 62 -11.36 -14.48 15.50
CA SER A 62 -11.10 -13.12 15.95
C SER A 62 -10.55 -12.24 14.82
N ILE A 63 -10.99 -10.98 14.79
CA ILE A 63 -10.48 -9.96 13.87
C ILE A 63 -8.97 -9.79 14.05
N ASP A 64 -8.46 -9.89 15.28
CA ASP A 64 -7.03 -9.81 15.57
C ASP A 64 -6.24 -10.96 14.96
N ALA A 65 -6.76 -12.20 15.02
CA ALA A 65 -6.11 -13.35 14.39
C ALA A 65 -6.14 -13.25 12.87
N ILE A 66 -7.26 -12.80 12.28
CA ILE A 66 -7.36 -12.54 10.83
C ILE A 66 -6.36 -11.46 10.40
N LYS A 67 -6.27 -10.36 11.14
CA LYS A 67 -5.31 -9.28 10.89
C LYS A 67 -3.88 -9.77 11.04
N TYR A 68 -3.60 -10.58 12.04
CA TYR A 68 -2.28 -11.16 12.27
C TYR A 68 -1.90 -12.09 11.11
N ILE A 69 -2.74 -13.05 10.75
CA ILE A 69 -2.51 -13.96 9.63
C ILE A 69 -2.30 -13.20 8.32
N ASN A 70 -3.19 -12.26 8.00
CA ASN A 70 -3.04 -11.42 6.80
C ASN A 70 -1.75 -10.60 6.83
N LYS A 71 -1.34 -10.10 8.00
CA LYS A 71 -0.06 -9.41 8.15
C LYS A 71 1.14 -10.30 7.83
N TYR A 72 1.11 -11.61 8.10
CA TYR A 72 2.23 -12.51 7.81
C TYR A 72 2.16 -13.10 6.39
N ILE A 73 0.97 -13.36 5.88
CA ILE A 73 0.77 -13.83 4.49
C ILE A 73 1.08 -12.71 3.50
N TYR A 74 0.56 -11.51 3.76
CA TYR A 74 0.72 -10.33 2.90
C TYR A 74 1.76 -9.34 3.44
N LYS A 75 2.56 -9.74 4.44
CA LYS A 75 3.81 -9.02 4.67
C LYS A 75 4.58 -9.16 3.37
N GLY A 76 4.73 -8.05 2.66
CA GLY A 76 5.65 -7.98 1.55
C GLY A 76 7.04 -8.42 2.01
N GLN A 77 7.91 -8.61 1.03
CA GLN A 77 9.27 -9.02 1.32
C GLN A 77 9.93 -8.01 2.23
N ASP A 78 10.84 -8.48 3.09
CA ASP A 78 11.58 -7.54 3.92
C ASP A 78 12.33 -6.58 2.98
N HIS A 79 12.06 -5.30 3.15
CA HIS A 79 12.70 -4.25 2.39
C HIS A 79 13.74 -3.59 3.27
N THR A 80 14.90 -3.32 2.68
CA THR A 80 15.99 -2.60 3.34
C THR A 80 16.25 -1.32 2.57
N ILE A 81 16.53 -0.26 3.30
CA ILE A 81 16.94 1.02 2.73
C ILE A 81 18.46 1.05 2.77
N LEU A 82 19.09 1.08 1.59
CA LEU A 82 20.53 1.24 1.44
C LEU A 82 20.83 2.70 1.17
N LYS A 83 21.68 3.33 1.99
CA LYS A 83 22.16 4.67 1.71
C LYS A 83 23.30 4.59 0.70
N ILE A 84 23.13 5.18 -0.49
CA ILE A 84 24.11 5.11 -1.58
C ILE A 84 25.03 6.34 -1.60
N SER A 85 24.50 7.52 -1.24
CA SER A 85 25.26 8.77 -1.30
C SER A 85 24.90 9.72 -0.15
N ASP A 86 25.75 10.74 0.07
CA ASP A 86 25.52 11.84 1.02
C ASP A 86 24.91 13.08 0.36
N SER A 87 24.34 12.96 -0.84
CA SER A 87 23.74 14.08 -1.55
C SER A 87 22.46 14.59 -0.84
N ASN A 88 22.07 15.83 -1.14
CA ASN A 88 20.81 16.42 -0.68
C ASN A 88 19.60 15.94 -1.50
N ASN A 89 19.80 15.13 -2.53
CA ASN A 89 18.73 14.57 -3.36
C ASN A 89 18.26 13.24 -2.78
N GLU A 90 17.05 13.20 -2.20
CA GLU A 90 16.50 12.04 -1.50
C GLU A 90 16.45 10.77 -2.37
N VAL A 91 16.20 10.93 -3.68
CA VAL A 91 16.13 9.82 -4.65
C VAL A 91 17.50 9.17 -4.90
N GLU A 92 18.58 9.96 -4.86
CA GLU A 92 19.95 9.47 -5.02
C GLU A 92 20.58 9.02 -3.70
N LYS A 93 19.97 9.42 -2.58
CA LYS A 93 20.47 9.15 -1.23
C LYS A 93 20.16 7.72 -0.80
N TYR A 94 19.00 7.20 -1.19
CA TYR A 94 18.49 5.93 -0.70
C TYR A 94 18.00 5.02 -1.83
N LEU A 95 18.48 3.77 -1.81
CA LEU A 95 17.96 2.70 -2.63
C LEU A 95 17.10 1.78 -1.78
N HIS A 96 15.84 1.65 -2.16
CA HIS A 96 14.94 0.67 -1.59
C HIS A 96 15.24 -0.70 -2.23
N ALA A 97 15.93 -1.56 -1.48
CA ALA A 97 16.31 -2.89 -1.92
C ALA A 97 15.39 -3.95 -1.29
N ARG A 98 15.16 -5.02 -2.02
CA ARG A 98 14.39 -6.19 -1.57
C ARG A 98 15.36 -7.21 -0.96
N TYR A 99 15.16 -7.56 0.30
CA TYR A 99 15.92 -8.64 0.93
C TYR A 99 15.30 -9.99 0.55
N ILE A 100 16.11 -10.88 0.00
CA ILE A 100 15.72 -12.25 -0.31
C ILE A 100 16.46 -13.15 0.69
N GLY A 101 15.71 -13.85 1.54
CA GLY A 101 16.30 -14.77 2.52
C GLY A 101 17.04 -15.94 1.84
N PRO A 102 18.03 -16.57 2.51
CA PRO A 102 18.82 -17.65 1.90
C PRO A 102 17.98 -18.82 1.36
N LEU A 103 16.91 -19.21 2.04
CA LEU A 103 16.04 -20.29 1.59
C LEU A 103 15.24 -19.91 0.34
N GLU A 104 14.71 -18.68 0.30
CA GLU A 104 13.99 -18.17 -0.88
C GLU A 104 14.93 -18.01 -2.08
N ALA A 105 16.17 -17.57 -1.84
CA ALA A 105 17.20 -17.47 -2.88
C ALA A 105 17.52 -18.85 -3.49
N VAL A 106 17.68 -19.88 -2.66
CA VAL A 106 17.88 -21.26 -3.12
C VAL A 106 16.66 -21.76 -3.90
N TRP A 107 15.45 -21.48 -3.43
CA TRP A 107 14.20 -21.85 -4.12
C TRP A 107 14.10 -21.22 -5.51
N ARG A 108 14.45 -19.92 -5.62
CA ARG A 108 14.53 -19.21 -6.89
C ARG A 108 15.62 -19.74 -7.80
N LEU A 109 16.80 -20.07 -7.25
CA LEU A 109 17.93 -20.59 -8.01
C LEU A 109 17.59 -21.94 -8.68
N PHE A 110 16.77 -22.76 -8.02
CA PHE A 110 16.26 -24.01 -8.57
C PHE A 110 14.93 -23.86 -9.32
N GLU A 111 14.46 -22.62 -9.55
CA GLU A 111 13.22 -22.31 -10.28
C GLU A 111 11.98 -23.02 -9.72
N PHE A 112 11.96 -23.30 -8.42
CA PHE A 112 10.80 -23.93 -7.80
C PHE A 112 9.63 -22.95 -7.68
N PRO A 113 8.38 -23.42 -7.89
CA PRO A 113 7.19 -22.61 -7.62
C PRO A 113 7.17 -22.16 -6.15
N ILE A 114 7.06 -20.85 -5.92
CA ILE A 114 7.07 -20.27 -4.56
C ILE A 114 5.65 -20.11 -4.04
N HIS A 115 4.79 -19.47 -4.83
CA HIS A 115 3.39 -19.23 -4.54
C HIS A 115 2.62 -19.06 -5.85
N GLU A 116 1.34 -19.40 -5.82
CA GLU A 116 0.38 -19.10 -6.88
C GLU A 116 -0.79 -18.34 -6.23
N GLU A 117 -1.27 -17.31 -6.91
CA GLU A 117 -2.46 -16.55 -6.50
C GLU A 117 -3.63 -16.92 -7.41
N ASP A 118 -4.74 -17.34 -6.80
CA ASP A 118 -6.01 -17.63 -7.48
C ASP A 118 -7.13 -16.78 -6.84
N PRO A 119 -7.73 -15.83 -7.58
CA PRO A 119 -7.45 -15.47 -8.97
C PRO A 119 -6.11 -14.72 -9.12
N THR A 120 -5.55 -14.75 -10.32
CA THR A 120 -4.32 -13.99 -10.62
C THR A 120 -4.53 -12.49 -10.38
N VAL A 121 -3.67 -11.88 -9.58
CA VAL A 121 -3.64 -10.42 -9.40
C VAL A 121 -2.58 -9.83 -10.33
N VAL A 122 -2.99 -8.89 -11.18
CA VAL A 122 -2.07 -8.21 -12.10
C VAL A 122 -1.84 -6.79 -11.65
N LEU A 123 -0.57 -6.46 -11.44
CA LEU A 123 -0.16 -5.11 -11.06
C LEU A 123 -0.12 -4.19 -12.27
N LEU A 124 -0.89 -3.10 -12.21
CA LEU A 124 -1.07 -2.18 -13.31
C LEU A 124 -0.07 -1.03 -13.18
N SER A 125 0.89 -1.02 -14.09
CA SER A 125 1.84 0.08 -14.22
C SER A 125 1.16 1.30 -14.84
N VAL A 126 1.42 2.45 -14.22
CA VAL A 126 1.03 3.77 -14.71
C VAL A 126 2.25 4.67 -14.66
N TYR A 127 2.43 5.46 -15.71
CA TYR A 127 3.56 6.34 -15.89
C TYR A 127 3.19 7.46 -16.85
N LEU A 128 3.98 8.53 -16.83
CA LEU A 128 3.80 9.69 -17.71
C LEU A 128 4.19 9.36 -19.15
N PRO A 129 3.69 10.11 -20.16
CA PRO A 129 4.16 9.97 -21.54
C PRO A 129 5.69 9.92 -21.62
N ASP A 130 6.21 8.92 -22.34
CA ASP A 130 7.65 8.66 -22.53
C ASP A 130 8.47 8.32 -21.27
N LYS A 131 7.81 8.02 -20.15
CA LYS A 131 8.45 7.58 -18.88
C LYS A 131 8.23 6.10 -18.58
N GLN A 132 8.03 5.26 -19.59
CA GLN A 132 7.99 3.81 -19.43
C GLN A 132 9.34 3.25 -18.99
N THR A 133 9.32 2.24 -18.13
CA THR A 133 10.53 1.49 -17.79
C THR A 133 10.87 0.53 -18.92
N VAL A 134 12.08 0.62 -19.47
CA VAL A 134 12.62 -0.31 -20.47
C VAL A 134 13.91 -0.92 -19.95
N TYR A 135 13.97 -2.25 -19.94
CA TYR A 135 15.18 -2.99 -19.56
C TYR A 135 16.00 -3.31 -20.81
N PHE A 136 17.28 -2.97 -20.80
CA PHE A 136 18.22 -3.26 -21.89
C PHE A 136 19.54 -3.77 -21.34
N ASP A 137 20.31 -4.45 -22.18
CA ASP A 137 21.66 -4.88 -21.82
C ASP A 137 22.59 -3.66 -21.88
N PRO A 138 23.41 -3.40 -20.85
CA PRO A 138 24.39 -2.31 -20.88
C PRO A 138 25.36 -2.35 -22.08
N GLN A 139 25.52 -3.51 -22.73
CA GLN A 139 26.39 -3.69 -23.89
C GLN A 139 25.72 -3.28 -25.22
N PHE A 140 24.43 -2.97 -25.23
CA PHE A 140 23.73 -2.56 -26.44
C PHE A 140 24.20 -1.19 -26.93
N SER A 141 24.33 -1.07 -28.25
CA SER A 141 24.58 0.20 -28.92
C SER A 141 23.37 1.13 -28.83
N ASP A 142 23.60 2.44 -28.99
CA ASP A 142 22.52 3.44 -28.97
C ASP A 142 21.38 3.13 -29.95
N ASN A 143 21.72 2.56 -31.11
CA ASN A 143 20.72 2.18 -32.12
C ASN A 143 19.86 1.00 -31.66
N GLU A 144 20.47 -0.02 -31.06
CA GLU A 144 19.74 -1.18 -30.51
C GLU A 144 18.86 -0.77 -29.32
N ILE A 145 19.33 0.17 -28.49
CA ILE A 145 18.53 0.74 -27.41
C ILE A 145 17.31 1.49 -27.97
N ARG A 146 17.48 2.30 -29.01
CA ARG A 146 16.37 3.02 -29.68
C ARG A 146 15.38 2.07 -30.32
N GLU A 147 15.85 1.03 -31.01
CA GLU A 147 14.96 0.01 -31.57
C GLU A 147 14.18 -0.71 -30.46
N LYS A 148 14.85 -1.04 -29.35
CA LYS A 148 14.18 -1.65 -28.20
C LYS A 148 13.16 -0.73 -27.56
N LEU A 149 13.45 0.56 -27.44
CA LEU A 149 12.53 1.57 -26.94
C LEU A 149 11.27 1.66 -27.81
N ASN A 150 11.45 1.74 -29.13
CA ASN A 150 10.35 1.83 -30.10
C ASN A 150 9.48 0.56 -30.11
N ASN A 151 10.08 -0.62 -29.91
CA ASN A 151 9.37 -1.90 -29.85
C ASN A 151 8.83 -2.23 -28.45
N SER A 152 9.20 -1.46 -27.43
CA SER A 152 8.79 -1.71 -26.04
C SER A 152 7.37 -1.21 -25.81
N LYS A 153 6.41 -2.04 -26.21
CA LYS A 153 4.99 -1.79 -25.95
C LYS A 153 4.57 -2.37 -24.61
N THR A 154 4.06 -1.51 -23.73
CA THR A 154 3.57 -1.91 -22.40
C THR A 154 2.08 -2.26 -22.42
N MET A 155 1.58 -2.87 -21.34
CA MET A 155 0.15 -3.12 -21.15
C MET A 155 -0.69 -1.84 -21.24
N LEU A 156 -0.22 -0.75 -20.64
CA LEU A 156 -0.91 0.54 -20.62
C LEU A 156 -0.98 1.16 -22.02
N MET A 157 0.12 1.16 -22.77
CA MET A 157 0.15 1.66 -24.15
C MET A 157 -0.78 0.86 -25.05
N SER A 158 -0.71 -0.47 -24.97
CA SER A 158 -1.62 -1.35 -25.71
C SER A 158 -3.09 -1.14 -25.33
N TRP A 159 -3.39 -0.77 -24.09
CA TRP A 159 -4.75 -0.47 -23.65
C TRP A 159 -5.27 0.81 -24.29
N PHE A 160 -4.47 1.87 -24.34
CA PHE A 160 -4.82 3.10 -25.05
C PHE A 160 -5.07 2.85 -26.53
N GLU A 161 -4.18 2.12 -27.21
CA GLU A 161 -4.36 1.77 -28.62
C GLU A 161 -5.62 0.92 -28.85
N TYR A 162 -5.89 -0.04 -27.97
CA TYR A 162 -7.10 -0.86 -28.05
C TYR A 162 -8.37 0.00 -27.99
N ASN A 163 -8.43 0.95 -27.06
CA ASN A 163 -9.57 1.87 -26.89
C ASN A 163 -9.68 2.92 -27.99
N GLN A 164 -8.58 3.23 -28.67
CA GLN A 164 -8.59 4.08 -29.86
C GLN A 164 -9.20 3.35 -31.05
N GLN A 165 -8.86 2.06 -31.24
CA GLN A 165 -9.36 1.23 -32.34
C GLN A 165 -10.80 0.74 -32.11
N ASN A 166 -11.20 0.51 -30.86
CA ASN A 166 -12.51 -0.03 -30.49
C ASN A 166 -13.34 1.05 -29.78
N THR A 167 -13.78 2.07 -30.50
CA THR A 167 -14.63 3.16 -29.98
C THR A 167 -15.92 2.65 -29.32
N ASP A 168 -16.43 1.54 -29.82
CA ASP A 168 -17.75 1.00 -29.47
C ASP A 168 -17.73 0.18 -28.17
N ARG A 169 -16.53 -0.13 -27.65
CA ARG A 169 -16.29 -1.03 -26.50
C ARG A 169 -15.53 -0.36 -25.34
N ARG A 170 -15.61 0.96 -25.21
CA ARG A 170 -15.03 1.72 -24.08
C ARG A 170 -15.83 1.55 -22.77
N GLY A 171 -16.28 0.34 -22.49
CA GLY A 171 -17.14 0.03 -21.35
C GLY A 171 -16.40 -0.32 -20.07
N TYR A 172 -15.08 -0.54 -20.13
CA TYR A 172 -14.30 -1.03 -18.99
C TYR A 172 -13.20 -0.04 -18.61
N LEU A 173 -13.09 0.22 -17.31
CA LEU A 173 -11.95 0.93 -16.74
C LEU A 173 -10.67 0.09 -16.90
N TYR A 174 -9.50 0.72 -16.82
CA TYR A 174 -8.23 0.00 -16.94
C TYR A 174 -8.08 -1.13 -15.92
N GLN A 175 -8.62 -0.95 -14.70
CA GLN A 175 -8.66 -1.98 -13.65
C GLN A 175 -9.52 -3.19 -14.03
N GLU A 176 -10.71 -2.93 -14.58
CA GLU A 176 -11.71 -3.94 -14.96
C GLU A 176 -11.32 -4.67 -16.25
N PHE A 177 -10.44 -4.07 -17.05
CA PHE A 177 -10.02 -4.62 -18.33
C PHE A 177 -9.40 -6.02 -18.21
N PHE A 178 -8.72 -6.32 -17.11
CA PHE A 178 -8.06 -7.61 -16.87
C PHE A 178 -9.03 -8.74 -16.53
N GLU A 179 -10.23 -8.41 -16.05
CA GLU A 179 -11.30 -9.37 -15.83
C GLU A 179 -11.81 -9.93 -17.15
N HIS A 180 -11.82 -9.10 -18.20
CA HIS A 180 -12.40 -9.43 -19.51
C HIS A 180 -11.38 -9.72 -20.60
N PHE A 181 -10.13 -9.29 -20.44
CA PHE A 181 -9.09 -9.40 -21.46
C PHE A 181 -7.79 -9.97 -20.88
N VAL A 182 -7.01 -10.61 -21.76
CA VAL A 182 -5.67 -11.15 -21.48
C VAL A 182 -4.66 -10.45 -22.37
N PHE A 183 -3.54 -10.01 -21.80
CA PHE A 183 -2.43 -9.43 -22.53
C PHE A 183 -1.55 -10.52 -23.14
N SER A 184 -1.40 -10.51 -24.48
CA SER A 184 -0.44 -11.37 -25.17
C SER A 184 0.93 -10.70 -25.17
N ASN A 185 1.90 -11.26 -24.43
CA ASN A 185 3.27 -10.73 -24.41
C ASN A 185 4.00 -10.86 -25.75
N ASN A 186 3.63 -11.85 -26.57
CA ASN A 186 4.22 -12.09 -27.89
C ASN A 186 3.75 -11.04 -28.90
N ASP A 187 2.44 -10.80 -28.94
CA ASP A 187 1.82 -9.90 -29.91
C ASP A 187 1.72 -8.45 -29.39
N LYS A 188 1.98 -8.25 -28.09
CA LYS A 188 1.75 -6.99 -27.36
C LYS A 188 0.34 -6.43 -27.55
N THR A 189 -0.65 -7.31 -27.59
CA THR A 189 -2.07 -6.97 -27.85
C THR A 189 -3.00 -7.57 -26.82
N TRP A 190 -4.18 -6.95 -26.69
CA TRP A 190 -5.26 -7.40 -25.85
C TRP A 190 -6.19 -8.35 -26.60
N LYS A 191 -6.48 -9.51 -25.99
CA LYS A 191 -7.41 -10.50 -26.52
C LYS A 191 -8.53 -10.77 -25.49
N PRO A 192 -9.78 -11.01 -25.93
CA PRO A 192 -10.85 -11.39 -25.01
C PRO A 192 -10.48 -12.64 -24.21
N ARG A 193 -10.71 -12.60 -22.91
CA ARG A 193 -10.47 -13.71 -22.01
C ARG A 193 -11.53 -14.81 -22.26
N GLN A 194 -11.09 -16.06 -22.26
CA GLN A 194 -11.96 -17.22 -22.49
C GLN A 194 -12.27 -18.02 -21.22
N LYS A 195 -11.40 -17.93 -20.20
CA LYS A 195 -11.49 -18.69 -18.95
C LYS A 195 -11.03 -17.84 -17.77
N GLU A 196 -11.65 -18.09 -16.61
CA GLU A 196 -11.35 -17.46 -15.32
C GLU A 196 -11.47 -15.93 -15.35
N PHE A 197 -11.00 -15.26 -14.29
CA PHE A 197 -10.90 -13.80 -14.22
C PHE A 197 -9.58 -13.44 -13.52
N ALA A 198 -9.10 -12.22 -13.75
CA ALA A 198 -7.92 -11.69 -13.08
C ALA A 198 -8.25 -10.31 -12.52
N ILE A 199 -7.65 -9.97 -11.39
CA ILE A 199 -7.91 -8.69 -10.71
C ILE A 199 -6.79 -7.71 -11.06
N GLY A 200 -7.15 -6.61 -11.73
CA GLY A 200 -6.23 -5.50 -11.98
C GLY A 200 -6.06 -4.63 -10.74
N ARG A 201 -4.84 -4.49 -10.23
CA ARG A 201 -4.52 -3.60 -9.10
C ARG A 201 -3.63 -2.47 -9.55
N MET A 202 -4.11 -1.25 -9.44
CA MET A 202 -3.30 -0.05 -9.70
C MET A 202 -2.19 0.06 -8.67
N LEU A 203 -0.99 0.35 -9.14
CA LEU A 203 0.10 0.77 -8.25
C LEU A 203 -0.31 2.02 -7.48
N TYR A 204 0.20 2.13 -6.25
CA TYR A 204 0.16 3.41 -5.56
C TYR A 204 0.96 4.43 -6.38
N ILE A 205 0.27 5.45 -6.88
CA ILE A 205 0.87 6.58 -7.57
C ILE A 205 1.04 7.68 -6.53
N ASN A 206 2.23 8.27 -6.47
CA ASN A 206 2.47 9.40 -5.58
C ASN A 206 1.47 10.53 -5.90
N PRO A 207 0.68 11.01 -4.93
CA PRO A 207 -0.26 12.12 -5.12
C PRO A 207 0.36 13.35 -5.80
N GLU A 208 1.65 13.62 -5.58
CA GLU A 208 2.40 14.70 -6.25
C GLU A 208 2.36 14.57 -7.78
N ALA A 209 2.46 13.35 -8.31
CA ALA A 209 2.41 13.09 -9.75
C ALA A 209 0.98 13.30 -10.30
N CYS A 210 -0.04 12.99 -9.51
CA CYS A 210 -1.43 13.24 -9.87
C CYS A 210 -1.76 14.74 -9.85
N LEU A 211 -1.19 15.49 -8.90
CA LEU A 211 -1.32 16.95 -8.79
C LEU A 211 -0.66 17.66 -9.99
N GLN A 212 0.52 17.22 -10.43
CA GLN A 212 1.16 17.74 -11.65
C GLN A 212 0.30 17.56 -12.92
N LEU A 213 -0.52 16.51 -12.96
CA LEU A 213 -1.43 16.23 -14.06
C LEU A 213 -2.83 16.83 -13.87
N HIS A 214 -3.07 17.57 -12.79
CA HIS A 214 -4.38 18.10 -12.42
C HIS A 214 -5.47 17.00 -12.33
N LEU A 215 -5.07 15.76 -12.00
CA LEU A 215 -5.98 14.62 -11.83
C LEU A 215 -6.60 14.57 -10.43
N ILE A 216 -6.00 15.27 -9.48
CA ILE A 216 -6.51 15.52 -8.14
C ILE A 216 -6.58 17.04 -8.00
N GLU A 217 -7.66 17.53 -7.38
CA GLU A 217 -7.84 18.94 -7.11
C GLU A 217 -6.65 19.46 -6.27
N ALA A 218 -5.99 20.51 -6.76
CA ALA A 218 -5.01 21.23 -5.97
C ALA A 218 -5.72 21.87 -4.76
N ASP A 219 -4.96 22.33 -3.76
CA ASP A 219 -5.47 23.08 -2.59
C ASP A 219 -6.12 24.45 -2.98
N ASP A 220 -6.51 24.64 -4.24
CA ASP A 220 -7.12 25.84 -4.80
C ASP A 220 -8.53 26.08 -4.26
N GLU A 221 -9.32 25.03 -4.06
CA GLU A 221 -10.63 25.08 -3.39
C GLU A 221 -10.48 25.67 -1.97
N TRP A 222 -9.53 25.14 -1.20
CA TRP A 222 -9.21 25.62 0.14
C TRP A 222 -8.65 27.04 0.12
N SER A 223 -7.77 27.35 -0.83
CA SER A 223 -7.20 28.69 -0.99
C SER A 223 -8.27 29.73 -1.34
N ASN A 224 -9.28 29.38 -2.14
CA ASN A 224 -10.40 30.24 -2.46
C ASN A 224 -11.35 30.39 -1.25
N CYS A 225 -11.63 29.30 -0.55
CA CYS A 225 -12.42 29.31 0.69
C CYS A 225 -11.79 30.23 1.75
N PHE A 226 -10.48 30.12 2.00
CA PHE A 226 -9.76 31.02 2.90
C PHE A 226 -9.80 32.47 2.45
N ARG A 227 -9.64 32.72 1.15
CA ARG A 227 -9.68 34.08 0.59
C ARG A 227 -11.04 34.73 0.79
N GLU A 228 -12.12 33.98 0.61
CA GLU A 228 -13.48 34.47 0.85
C GLU A 228 -13.74 34.66 2.34
N ALA A 229 -13.43 33.66 3.16
CA ALA A 229 -13.64 33.71 4.61
C ALA A 229 -12.85 34.86 5.27
N ALA A 230 -11.65 35.16 4.79
CA ALA A 230 -10.83 36.25 5.30
C ALA A 230 -11.49 37.63 5.16
N LEU A 231 -12.45 37.80 4.24
CA LEU A 231 -13.14 39.08 4.05
C LEU A 231 -14.18 39.38 5.13
N PHE A 232 -14.71 38.36 5.81
CA PHE A 232 -15.88 38.54 6.69
C PHE A 232 -15.80 37.78 8.02
N THR A 233 -14.71 37.06 8.29
CA THR A 233 -14.53 36.28 9.54
C THR A 233 -13.35 36.78 10.37
N THR A 234 -13.34 36.42 11.66
CA THR A 234 -12.25 36.78 12.57
C THR A 234 -11.12 35.75 12.52
N GLY A 235 -9.90 36.13 12.94
CA GLY A 235 -8.77 35.20 13.04
C GLY A 235 -9.05 33.95 13.88
N SER A 236 -9.95 34.04 14.88
CA SER A 236 -10.39 32.85 15.65
C SER A 236 -11.18 31.84 14.83
N SER A 237 -12.05 32.33 13.95
CA SER A 237 -12.83 31.51 13.02
C SER A 237 -11.92 30.91 11.93
N LEU A 238 -11.00 31.70 11.39
CA LEU A 238 -10.01 31.23 10.40
C LEU A 238 -9.07 30.17 10.97
N ARG A 239 -8.65 30.28 12.24
CA ARG A 239 -7.89 29.21 12.92
C ARG A 239 -8.69 27.92 13.05
N SER A 240 -10.00 28.03 13.32
CA SER A 240 -10.88 26.87 13.42
C SER A 240 -11.08 26.21 12.05
N LEU A 241 -11.22 27.01 10.99
CA LEU A 241 -11.24 26.54 9.60
C LEU A 241 -9.93 25.83 9.24
N PHE A 242 -8.78 26.44 9.53
CA PHE A 242 -7.48 25.81 9.30
C PHE A 242 -7.29 24.49 10.06
N ALA A 243 -7.81 24.37 11.28
CA ALA A 243 -7.81 23.10 12.00
C ALA A 243 -8.72 22.04 11.35
N ILE A 244 -9.89 22.44 10.82
CA ILE A 244 -10.77 21.54 10.06
C ILE A 244 -10.07 21.05 8.80
N ASP A 245 -9.37 21.93 8.09
CA ASP A 245 -8.70 21.59 6.83
C ASP A 245 -7.50 20.65 7.05
N LEU A 246 -6.77 20.83 8.15
CA LEU A 246 -5.69 19.90 8.54
C LEU A 246 -6.20 18.50 8.90
N VAL A 247 -7.41 18.41 9.47
CA VAL A 247 -7.97 17.14 9.95
C VAL A 247 -8.75 16.42 8.85
N TYR A 248 -9.48 17.16 8.01
CA TYR A 248 -10.43 16.61 7.06
C TYR A 248 -10.15 16.99 5.60
N GLY A 249 -9.44 18.09 5.35
CA GLY A 249 -9.32 18.70 4.02
C GLY A 249 -8.30 18.09 3.08
N GLN A 250 -7.54 17.07 3.52
CA GLN A 250 -6.50 16.41 2.72
C GLN A 250 -5.53 17.41 2.05
N LEU A 251 -5.18 18.51 2.74
CA LEU A 251 -4.27 19.52 2.23
C LEU A 251 -2.95 18.90 1.76
N SER A 252 -2.63 19.08 0.50
CA SER A 252 -1.41 18.59 -0.11
C SER A 252 -0.18 19.35 0.38
N GLN A 253 -0.30 20.67 0.63
CA GLN A 253 0.78 21.49 1.18
C GLN A 253 0.31 22.46 2.29
N PRO A 254 0.13 21.97 3.53
CA PRO A 254 -0.35 22.77 4.66
C PRO A 254 0.49 24.02 4.95
N SER A 255 1.81 23.92 4.81
CA SER A 255 2.75 25.04 5.04
C SER A 255 2.56 26.18 4.04
N SER A 256 2.19 25.86 2.80
CA SER A 256 1.92 26.86 1.76
C SER A 256 0.67 27.67 2.11
N THR A 257 -0.39 26.99 2.52
CA THR A 257 -1.64 27.62 2.98
C THR A 257 -1.44 28.47 4.23
N TRP A 258 -0.69 27.97 5.22
CA TRP A 258 -0.33 28.76 6.40
C TRP A 258 0.40 30.04 6.03
N ASN A 259 1.46 29.96 5.23
CA ASN A 259 2.25 31.14 4.86
C ASN A 259 1.43 32.19 4.08
N LYS A 260 0.40 31.77 3.34
CA LYS A 260 -0.48 32.68 2.60
C LYS A 260 -1.46 33.44 3.51
N PHE A 261 -1.96 32.82 4.58
CA PHE A 261 -3.06 33.36 5.39
C PHE A 261 -2.70 33.58 6.88
N CYS A 262 -1.43 33.44 7.26
CA CYS A 262 -1.01 33.48 8.66
C CYS A 262 -1.32 34.82 9.34
N PHE A 263 -1.33 35.93 8.60
CA PHE A 263 -1.65 37.25 9.14
C PHE A 263 -3.13 37.37 9.50
N GLU A 264 -4.02 36.91 8.63
CA GLU A 264 -5.46 36.91 8.82
C GLU A 264 -5.87 35.91 9.91
N ILE A 265 -5.22 34.74 9.94
CA ILE A 265 -5.38 33.71 10.98
C ILE A 265 -4.93 34.25 12.35
N CYS A 266 -3.93 35.12 12.40
CA CYS A 266 -3.37 35.68 13.63
C CYS A 266 -3.82 37.12 13.95
N ASP A 267 -4.90 37.62 13.32
CA ASP A 267 -5.32 39.02 13.44
C ASP A 267 -5.58 39.48 14.90
N ASP A 268 -6.09 38.59 15.76
CA ASP A 268 -6.36 38.86 17.18
C ASP A 268 -5.19 38.51 18.12
N LEU A 269 -4.02 38.14 17.58
CA LEU A 269 -2.87 37.70 18.36
C LEU A 269 -2.33 38.81 19.26
N ASP A 270 -2.16 40.02 18.73
CA ASP A 270 -1.66 41.18 19.50
C ASP A 270 -2.58 41.51 20.68
N HIS A 271 -3.90 41.49 20.43
CA HIS A 271 -4.89 41.73 21.48
C HIS A 271 -4.85 40.66 22.58
N LYS A 272 -4.70 39.38 22.20
CA LYS A 272 -4.58 38.26 23.15
C LYS A 272 -3.29 38.31 23.95
N LEU A 273 -2.17 38.63 23.30
CA LEU A 273 -0.88 38.78 23.98
C LEU A 273 -0.95 39.91 25.00
N HIS A 274 -1.54 41.05 24.66
CA HIS A 274 -1.73 42.17 25.60
C HIS A 274 -2.61 41.82 26.80
N GLN A 275 -3.65 40.99 26.63
CA GLN A 275 -4.46 40.52 27.74
C GLN A 275 -3.72 39.53 28.65
N LEU A 276 -2.92 38.62 28.07
CA LEU A 276 -2.25 37.55 28.80
C LEU A 276 -0.95 38.01 29.48
N LEU A 277 -0.24 38.97 28.88
CA LEU A 277 1.06 39.47 29.33
C LEU A 277 1.09 41.01 29.36
N PRO A 278 0.32 41.64 30.27
CA PRO A 278 0.32 43.09 30.39
C PRO A 278 1.72 43.59 30.77
N ASN A 279 2.21 44.60 30.03
CA ASN A 279 3.48 45.31 30.24
C ASN A 279 4.79 44.53 30.01
N GLN A 280 4.74 43.33 29.40
CA GLN A 280 5.95 42.57 29.07
C GLN A 280 6.28 42.52 27.56
N ILE A 281 5.41 43.07 26.71
CA ILE A 281 5.58 43.00 25.25
C ILE A 281 6.30 44.25 24.75
N LYS A 282 7.57 44.11 24.35
CA LYS A 282 8.32 45.13 23.60
C LYS A 282 8.31 44.73 22.12
N TYR A 283 7.60 45.46 21.29
CA TYR A 283 7.63 45.24 19.83
C TYR A 283 8.94 45.79 19.24
N LEU A 284 9.67 44.97 18.49
CA LEU A 284 10.65 45.44 17.51
C LEU A 284 9.94 45.54 16.17
N TYR A 285 9.64 46.77 15.74
CA TYR A 285 9.16 47.00 14.38
C TYR A 285 10.37 47.00 13.43
N SER A 286 10.43 46.04 12.50
CA SER A 286 11.10 46.25 11.22
C SER A 286 10.01 46.39 10.15
N GLU A 287 10.25 47.25 9.15
CA GLU A 287 9.26 47.58 8.10
C GLU A 287 8.87 46.38 7.22
N THR A 288 9.45 45.19 7.43
CA THR A 288 9.27 44.04 6.53
C THR A 288 8.77 42.75 7.20
N GLU A 289 8.83 42.58 8.52
CA GLU A 289 8.39 41.32 9.15
C GLU A 289 7.74 41.59 10.52
N LYS A 290 6.43 41.33 10.63
CA LYS A 290 5.63 41.65 11.82
C LYS A 290 5.86 40.75 13.04
N PHE A 291 6.68 39.69 12.99
CA PHE A 291 6.88 38.84 14.15
C PHE A 291 8.30 38.23 14.23
N ARG A 292 9.12 38.75 15.16
CA ARG A 292 10.16 37.97 15.84
C ARG A 292 9.96 38.11 17.35
N LEU A 293 9.67 36.99 18.00
CA LEU A 293 9.74 36.89 19.46
C LEU A 293 11.23 36.81 19.84
N GLY A 294 11.69 37.79 20.63
CA GLY A 294 12.96 37.73 21.34
C GLY A 294 12.82 36.97 22.64
#